data_AF-A0A8J4T174-F1
#
_entry.id   AF-A0A8J4T174-F1
#
_cell.length_a   1.000
_cell.length_b   1.000
_cell.length_c   1.000
_cell.angle_alpha   90.00
_cell.angle_beta   90.00
_cell.angle_gamma   90.00
#
_symmetry.space_group_name_H-M   'P 1'
#
loop_
_entity.id
_entity.type
_entity.pdbx_description
1 polymer ?
#
loop_
_entity_poly.entity_id
_entity_poly.type
_entity_poly.pdbx_seq_one_letter_code
_entity_poly.pdbx_strand_id
1 'polypeptide(L)'
;DTGRVEPPEDYDDAVTAGPIPDNLEEDEAENYDEAITADQKSVLLTEDVSENYDDAVTAETNTNITTDNPEDYDDVITEEQDGGETEGSSMAFHEGRVRLSGGSECQGEVEIYFRQDWRRVLLDSWSLSEASVLCRQLGCGSVLNYRSSPSTTEHKHMCVTGFSCSGSEAHLGNCSSAQPVNCSSGEQLYINCSEFKELRLTEGCEGNLEVFYNGTWGNVCHNQMDDETVNMVCRELNCGRRGSLSATEARVKSAPNWLDYLKCRKPDSNLWQCPSSPWGQNRCDNSDEVAHITCTDDKKSLHTQEKCSSVPSQKHCS
;
A
#
# COMPACT_ATOMS: atom_id res chain seq x y z
N ASP A 1 58.88 -41.18 -4.22
CA ASP A 1 57.57 -41.53 -4.76
C ASP A 1 57.01 -40.31 -5.49
N THR A 2 57.30 -40.20 -6.78
CA THR A 2 56.89 -39.06 -7.61
C THR A 2 56.71 -39.57 -9.03
N GLY A 3 55.49 -40.02 -9.33
CA GLY A 3 55.07 -40.46 -10.66
C GLY A 3 54.26 -39.36 -11.34
N ARG A 4 54.83 -38.86 -12.43
CA ARG A 4 54.27 -37.92 -13.41
C ARG A 4 53.40 -38.69 -14.41
N VAL A 5 52.21 -38.20 -14.72
CA VAL A 5 51.42 -38.60 -15.91
C VAL A 5 50.83 -37.34 -16.53
N GLU A 6 51.07 -37.18 -17.83
CA GLU A 6 50.64 -36.08 -18.72
C GLU A 6 49.22 -36.35 -19.28
N PRO A 7 48.51 -35.33 -19.78
CA PRO A 7 47.58 -35.49 -20.91
C PRO A 7 48.13 -34.79 -22.18
N PRO A 8 47.80 -35.28 -23.39
CA PRO A 8 48.19 -34.64 -24.63
C PRO A 8 47.20 -33.56 -25.08
N GLU A 9 47.75 -32.65 -25.89
CA GLU A 9 47.15 -31.54 -26.63
C GLU A 9 46.03 -32.00 -27.58
N ASP A 10 45.03 -31.14 -27.89
CA ASP A 10 44.80 -30.77 -29.29
C ASP A 10 43.77 -29.63 -29.56
N TYR A 11 44.15 -28.82 -30.56
CA TYR A 11 43.48 -27.83 -31.41
C TYR A 11 42.91 -26.48 -30.88
N ASP A 12 43.66 -25.43 -31.20
CA ASP A 12 43.17 -24.10 -31.60
C ASP A 12 42.47 -24.18 -32.96
N ASP A 13 41.34 -23.50 -33.11
CA ASP A 13 40.91 -22.92 -34.40
C ASP A 13 40.19 -21.58 -34.14
N ALA A 14 40.91 -20.50 -34.43
CA ALA A 14 40.37 -19.17 -34.57
C ALA A 14 39.80 -19.01 -35.99
N VAL A 15 38.56 -18.55 -36.14
CA VAL A 15 38.08 -17.98 -37.41
C VAL A 15 37.41 -16.63 -37.19
N THR A 16 38.06 -15.68 -37.84
CA THR A 16 37.82 -14.26 -38.06
C THR A 16 36.43 -13.94 -38.62
N ALA A 17 35.86 -12.83 -38.17
CA ALA A 17 34.63 -12.24 -38.68
C ALA A 17 34.80 -11.53 -40.04
N GLY A 18 33.73 -11.57 -40.84
CA GLY A 18 33.41 -10.62 -41.92
C GLY A 18 32.66 -11.26 -43.09
N PRO A 19 31.95 -10.50 -43.95
CA PRO A 19 31.01 -9.40 -43.70
C PRO A 19 29.56 -9.77 -44.10
N ILE A 20 28.60 -8.95 -43.65
CA ILE A 20 27.16 -9.04 -43.89
C ILE A 20 26.82 -8.69 -45.35
N PRO A 21 25.95 -9.45 -46.04
CA PRO A 21 25.17 -8.96 -47.16
C PRO A 21 23.74 -8.59 -46.72
N ASP A 22 23.35 -7.34 -47.01
CA ASP A 22 21.99 -6.85 -46.91
C ASP A 22 21.07 -7.48 -47.97
N ASN A 23 19.78 -7.57 -47.62
CA ASN A 23 18.61 -7.96 -48.41
C ASN A 23 18.26 -9.44 -48.49
N LEU A 24 17.35 -9.87 -47.62
CA LEU A 24 16.25 -10.77 -47.98
C LEU A 24 14.96 -10.28 -47.30
N GLU A 25 13.94 -10.10 -48.12
CA GLU A 25 12.55 -9.84 -47.74
C GLU A 25 12.01 -11.01 -46.90
N GLU A 26 11.42 -10.71 -45.74
CA GLU A 26 10.56 -11.63 -45.00
C GLU A 26 9.12 -11.14 -45.12
N ASP A 27 8.38 -11.81 -46.01
CA ASP A 27 6.92 -11.85 -46.02
C ASP A 27 6.42 -12.89 -45.00
N GLU A 28 5.22 -12.60 -44.48
CA GLU A 28 4.30 -13.46 -43.72
C GLU A 28 4.53 -13.65 -42.20
N ALA A 29 3.83 -12.81 -41.43
CA ALA A 29 3.25 -13.22 -40.16
C ALA A 29 1.71 -13.22 -40.30
N GLU A 30 1.10 -14.40 -40.21
CA GLU A 30 -0.34 -14.58 -40.27
C GLU A 30 -1.03 -13.93 -39.06
N ASN A 31 -1.93 -12.99 -39.35
CA ASN A 31 -2.84 -12.33 -38.43
C ASN A 31 -4.14 -13.13 -38.34
N TYR A 32 -4.49 -13.66 -37.16
CA TYR A 32 -5.79 -14.26 -36.90
C TYR A 32 -6.74 -13.19 -36.35
N ASP A 33 -7.43 -12.50 -37.26
CA ASP A 33 -8.65 -11.72 -36.97
C ASP A 33 -9.87 -12.50 -37.48
N GLU A 34 -10.64 -13.12 -36.59
CA GLU A 34 -11.98 -13.60 -36.94
C GLU A 34 -12.99 -12.45 -36.81
N ALA A 35 -13.34 -11.87 -37.95
CA ALA A 35 -14.55 -11.08 -38.12
C ALA A 35 -15.72 -11.99 -38.50
N ILE A 36 -16.79 -12.00 -37.69
CA ILE A 36 -18.12 -12.44 -38.15
C ILE A 36 -18.94 -11.20 -38.45
N THR A 37 -19.20 -11.00 -39.73
CA THR A 37 -20.14 -10.00 -40.26
C THR A 37 -21.58 -10.42 -40.02
N ALA A 38 -22.40 -9.41 -39.76
CA ALA A 38 -23.84 -9.48 -39.60
C ALA A 38 -24.54 -9.89 -40.91
N ASP A 39 -25.68 -10.58 -40.79
CA ASP A 39 -26.83 -10.23 -41.61
C ASP A 39 -28.18 -10.47 -40.90
N GLN A 40 -29.14 -9.63 -41.28
CA GLN A 40 -30.34 -9.26 -40.58
C GLN A 40 -31.43 -10.34 -40.57
N LYS A 41 -32.13 -10.49 -39.44
CA LYS A 41 -33.58 -10.79 -39.46
C LYS A 41 -34.31 -10.15 -38.29
N SER A 42 -35.11 -9.15 -38.63
CA SER A 42 -36.08 -8.45 -37.78
C SER A 42 -37.13 -9.40 -37.18
N VAL A 43 -37.33 -9.39 -35.86
CA VAL A 43 -38.66 -9.44 -35.22
C VAL A 43 -38.55 -8.76 -33.84
N LEU A 44 -39.47 -7.83 -33.59
CA LEU A 44 -39.74 -7.12 -32.33
C LEU A 44 -39.78 -8.03 -31.09
N LEU A 45 -39.29 -7.55 -29.95
CA LEU A 45 -40.04 -7.48 -28.68
C LEU A 45 -39.39 -6.42 -27.77
N THR A 46 -40.24 -5.58 -27.21
CA THR A 46 -40.02 -4.44 -26.31
C THR A 46 -39.67 -4.89 -24.89
N GLU A 47 -38.85 -4.12 -24.16
CA GLU A 47 -39.21 -3.42 -22.90
C GLU A 47 -37.95 -2.83 -22.21
N ASP A 48 -38.06 -1.53 -21.90
CA ASP A 48 -37.27 -0.77 -20.92
C ASP A 48 -37.25 -1.47 -19.56
N VAL A 49 -36.17 -1.36 -18.78
CA VAL A 49 -36.17 -0.64 -17.48
C VAL A 49 -34.72 -0.29 -17.09
N SER A 50 -34.48 1.01 -16.89
CA SER A 50 -33.36 1.58 -16.14
C SER A 50 -33.77 1.66 -14.67
N GLU A 51 -32.97 1.10 -13.74
CA GLU A 51 -33.17 1.32 -12.31
C GLU A 51 -32.00 2.10 -11.71
N ASN A 52 -32.29 3.39 -11.54
CA ASN A 52 -31.54 4.39 -10.81
C ASN A 52 -32.02 4.32 -9.34
N TYR A 53 -31.12 4.11 -8.38
CA TYR A 53 -31.45 4.22 -6.96
C TYR A 53 -31.32 5.67 -6.53
N ASP A 54 -32.44 6.30 -6.19
CA ASP A 54 -32.50 7.58 -5.47
C ASP A 54 -33.39 7.42 -4.23
N ASP A 55 -32.83 7.79 -3.09
CA ASP A 55 -33.49 7.83 -1.79
C ASP A 55 -34.48 9.00 -1.72
N ALA A 56 -35.72 8.74 -1.29
CA ALA A 56 -36.68 9.79 -0.98
C ALA A 56 -37.31 9.59 0.41
N VAL A 57 -36.96 10.51 1.31
CA VAL A 57 -37.67 10.81 2.56
C VAL A 57 -38.98 11.51 2.22
N THR A 58 -40.11 11.08 2.82
CA THR A 58 -41.26 11.98 3.04
C THR A 58 -41.91 11.72 4.39
N ALA A 59 -42.27 12.83 5.04
CA ALA A 59 -42.92 12.91 6.35
C ALA A 59 -44.44 13.15 6.20
N GLU A 60 -45.18 12.65 7.21
CA GLU A 60 -46.48 13.14 7.72
C GLU A 60 -47.73 13.00 6.80
N THR A 61 -48.92 12.52 7.21
CA THR A 61 -49.66 12.58 8.49
C THR A 61 -50.87 11.62 8.53
N ASN A 62 -51.14 11.09 9.74
CA ASN A 62 -52.41 10.74 10.41
C ASN A 62 -53.55 9.94 9.71
N THR A 63 -53.96 8.83 10.34
CA THR A 63 -55.23 8.78 11.12
C THR A 63 -55.35 7.51 12.00
N ASN A 64 -55.90 7.74 13.20
CA ASN A 64 -56.18 6.83 14.32
C ASN A 64 -56.80 5.47 13.98
N ILE A 65 -56.21 4.39 14.50
CA ILE A 65 -56.95 3.20 14.98
C ILE A 65 -56.31 2.75 16.31
N THR A 66 -57.07 2.89 17.39
CA THR A 66 -56.81 2.28 18.71
C THR A 66 -57.56 0.96 18.80
N THR A 67 -56.85 -0.12 19.15
CA THR A 67 -57.36 -1.22 20.00
C THR A 67 -56.19 -1.96 20.62
N ASP A 68 -56.28 -2.18 21.94
CA ASP A 68 -55.33 -2.80 22.85
C ASP A 68 -54.94 -4.24 22.51
N ASN A 69 -53.67 -4.62 22.73
CA ASN A 69 -53.23 -5.58 23.77
C ASN A 69 -51.70 -5.82 23.66
N PRO A 70 -50.91 -5.83 24.75
CA PRO A 70 -49.45 -5.98 24.71
C PRO A 70 -49.03 -7.46 24.88
N GLU A 71 -48.16 -7.95 24.00
CA GLU A 71 -47.36 -9.16 24.29
C GLU A 71 -45.91 -8.76 24.58
N ASP A 72 -45.61 -8.95 25.85
CA ASP A 72 -44.37 -8.99 26.61
C ASP A 72 -43.36 -9.97 26.01
N TYR A 73 -42.09 -9.57 25.89
CA TYR A 73 -40.89 -10.42 26.10
C TYR A 73 -39.65 -9.51 26.21
N ASP A 74 -39.35 -9.08 27.44
CA ASP A 74 -38.00 -8.72 27.88
C ASP A 74 -37.33 -9.99 28.45
N ASP A 75 -36.34 -10.55 27.77
CA ASP A 75 -35.46 -11.57 28.35
C ASP A 75 -34.05 -11.00 28.54
N VAL A 76 -33.88 -10.48 29.75
CA VAL A 76 -32.62 -10.24 30.46
C VAL A 76 -31.86 -11.56 30.56
N ILE A 77 -30.64 -11.64 29.99
CA ILE A 77 -29.73 -12.75 30.28
C ILE A 77 -29.14 -12.51 31.68
N THR A 78 -29.72 -13.19 32.67
CA THR A 78 -29.19 -13.31 34.03
C THR A 78 -27.98 -14.24 34.04
N GLU A 79 -26.96 -13.85 34.81
CA GLU A 79 -25.85 -14.74 35.17
C GLU A 79 -26.37 -15.96 35.93
N GLU A 80 -26.02 -17.16 35.44
CA GLU A 80 -25.96 -18.36 36.28
C GLU A 80 -24.60 -19.03 36.11
N GLN A 81 -23.88 -19.14 37.23
CA GLN A 81 -22.80 -20.08 37.44
C GLN A 81 -23.41 -21.44 37.79
N ASP A 82 -23.04 -22.50 37.06
CA ASP A 82 -22.65 -23.77 37.70
C ASP A 82 -21.78 -24.66 36.78
N GLY A 83 -20.59 -24.97 37.30
CA GLY A 83 -19.92 -26.28 37.23
C GLY A 83 -19.73 -27.00 35.88
N GLY A 84 -18.60 -26.73 35.21
CA GLY A 84 -18.07 -27.62 34.18
C GLY A 84 -16.71 -27.16 33.67
N GLU A 85 -15.63 -27.70 34.26
CA GLU A 85 -14.25 -27.44 33.87
C GLU A 85 -14.00 -27.70 32.37
N THR A 86 -13.81 -26.63 31.61
CA THR A 86 -12.82 -26.57 30.51
C THR A 86 -12.26 -25.15 30.43
N GLU A 87 -11.35 -24.80 31.33
CA GLU A 87 -10.44 -23.67 31.12
C GLU A 87 -9.49 -24.02 29.96
N GLY A 88 -9.94 -23.80 28.74
CA GLY A 88 -9.17 -24.22 27.57
C GLY A 88 -9.58 -23.60 26.24
N SER A 89 -10.34 -22.50 26.19
CA SER A 89 -10.86 -22.02 24.91
C SER A 89 -10.97 -20.52 24.70
N SER A 90 -10.31 -19.68 25.51
CA SER A 90 -10.08 -18.27 25.11
C SER A 90 -8.67 -18.04 24.56
N MET A 91 -7.66 -18.79 25.04
CA MET A 91 -6.26 -18.53 24.70
C MET A 91 -5.75 -19.23 23.42
N ALA A 92 -6.49 -20.19 22.87
CA ALA A 92 -6.15 -20.83 21.59
C ALA A 92 -6.54 -19.96 20.36
N PHE A 93 -7.39 -18.95 20.55
CA PHE A 93 -7.88 -18.08 19.45
C PHE A 93 -6.86 -17.06 18.93
N HIS A 94 -5.65 -17.07 19.47
CA HIS A 94 -4.68 -16.01 19.24
C HIS A 94 -3.35 -16.48 18.64
N GLU A 95 -3.13 -17.80 18.56
CA GLU A 95 -1.94 -18.35 17.91
C GLU A 95 -1.96 -18.04 16.40
N GLY A 96 -0.81 -17.59 15.88
CA GLY A 96 -0.67 -17.23 14.47
C GLY A 96 -1.17 -15.83 14.11
N ARG A 97 -1.49 -14.96 15.09
CA ARG A 97 -1.67 -13.52 14.82
C ARG A 97 -0.35 -12.89 14.40
N VAL A 98 -0.43 -11.94 13.47
CA VAL A 98 0.73 -11.25 12.90
C VAL A 98 0.64 -9.78 13.21
N ARG A 99 1.78 -9.14 13.45
CA ARG A 99 1.92 -7.68 13.39
C ARG A 99 3.23 -7.30 12.72
N LEU A 100 3.27 -6.09 12.19
CA LEU A 100 4.47 -5.49 11.63
C LEU A 100 4.98 -4.40 12.58
N SER A 101 6.30 -4.39 12.78
CA SER A 101 7.02 -3.34 13.50
C SER A 101 7.82 -2.49 12.51
N GLY A 102 7.98 -1.19 12.77
CA GLY A 102 8.73 -0.28 11.88
C GLY A 102 7.93 0.87 11.25
N GLY A 103 6.68 1.08 11.67
CA GLY A 103 5.93 2.33 11.43
C GLY A 103 4.90 2.30 10.30
N SER A 104 4.80 1.20 9.55
CA SER A 104 3.80 1.00 8.49
C SER A 104 2.91 -0.21 8.79
N GLU A 105 1.65 -0.15 8.37
CA GLU A 105 0.68 -1.24 8.53
C GLU A 105 0.95 -2.42 7.57
N CYS A 106 1.61 -2.15 6.42
CA CYS A 106 1.83 -3.12 5.34
C CYS A 106 3.30 -3.30 4.96
N GLN A 107 4.22 -2.78 5.76
CA GLN A 107 5.66 -2.93 5.60
C GLN A 107 6.34 -2.93 6.97
N GLY A 108 7.22 -3.89 7.22
CA GLY A 108 7.95 -3.92 8.48
C GLY A 108 8.56 -5.25 8.87
N GLU A 109 9.13 -5.27 10.07
CA GLU A 109 9.63 -6.46 10.75
C GLU A 109 8.46 -7.34 11.20
N VAL A 110 8.49 -8.61 10.84
CA VAL A 110 7.40 -9.57 11.09
C VAL A 110 7.50 -10.15 12.49
N GLU A 111 6.46 -9.98 13.30
CA GLU A 111 6.31 -10.68 14.57
C GLU A 111 5.04 -11.55 14.56
N ILE A 112 5.15 -12.76 15.10
CA ILE A 112 4.04 -13.71 15.17
C ILE A 112 3.74 -14.03 16.64
N TYR A 113 2.46 -14.00 17.01
CA TYR A 113 2.01 -14.42 18.32
C TYR A 113 1.99 -15.94 18.40
N PHE A 114 2.89 -16.50 19.21
CA PHE A 114 3.09 -17.95 19.32
C PHE A 114 3.42 -18.34 20.76
N ARG A 115 2.67 -19.29 21.33
CA ARG A 115 2.80 -19.73 22.72
C ARG A 115 2.85 -18.56 23.71
N GLN A 116 1.79 -17.74 23.67
CA GLN A 116 1.53 -16.62 24.58
C GLN A 116 2.51 -15.44 24.51
N ASP A 117 3.33 -15.34 23.47
CA ASP A 117 4.29 -14.25 23.32
C ASP A 117 4.50 -13.87 21.85
N TRP A 118 4.97 -12.65 21.61
CA TRP A 118 5.37 -12.21 20.28
C TRP A 118 6.78 -12.71 19.98
N ARG A 119 6.93 -13.40 18.86
CA ARG A 119 8.18 -14.04 18.46
C ARG A 119 8.66 -13.47 17.14
N ARG A 120 9.99 -13.38 17.03
CA ARG A 120 10.67 -13.05 15.78
C ARG A 120 10.61 -14.23 14.82
N VAL A 121 10.60 -13.93 13.54
CA VAL A 121 10.60 -14.94 12.47
C VAL A 121 11.97 -14.97 11.80
N LEU A 122 12.53 -16.16 11.67
CA LEU A 122 13.78 -16.37 10.93
C LEU A 122 13.48 -16.53 9.44
N LEU A 123 14.34 -15.91 8.61
CA LEU A 123 14.20 -15.90 7.16
C LEU A 123 14.41 -17.27 6.50
N ASP A 124 15.23 -18.13 7.11
CA ASP A 124 15.68 -19.41 6.58
C ASP A 124 14.57 -20.41 6.25
N SER A 125 13.40 -20.23 6.86
CA SER A 125 12.21 -21.07 6.66
C SER A 125 11.07 -20.38 5.94
N TRP A 126 11.32 -19.21 5.33
CA TRP A 126 10.28 -18.39 4.74
C TRP A 126 10.30 -18.44 3.21
N SER A 127 9.14 -18.73 2.61
CA SER A 127 8.95 -18.66 1.16
C SER A 127 7.91 -17.61 0.77
N LEU A 128 7.71 -17.43 -0.54
CA LEU A 128 6.64 -16.59 -1.08
C LEU A 128 5.24 -17.08 -0.66
N SER A 129 5.06 -18.38 -0.39
CA SER A 129 3.77 -18.92 0.06
C SER A 129 3.38 -18.40 1.44
N GLU A 130 4.30 -18.48 2.41
CA GLU A 130 4.07 -17.94 3.76
C GLU A 130 3.92 -16.41 3.72
N ALA A 131 4.73 -15.73 2.90
CA ALA A 131 4.66 -14.28 2.74
C ALA A 131 3.32 -13.82 2.13
N SER A 132 2.78 -14.58 1.18
CA SER A 132 1.47 -14.32 0.57
C SER A 132 0.33 -14.47 1.58
N VAL A 133 0.36 -15.55 2.39
CA VAL A 133 -0.61 -15.75 3.48
C VAL A 133 -0.53 -14.60 4.49
N LEU A 134 0.69 -14.18 4.84
CA LEU A 134 0.92 -13.07 5.78
C LEU A 134 0.33 -11.76 5.27
N CYS A 135 0.68 -11.31 4.05
CA CYS A 135 0.16 -10.06 3.50
C CYS A 135 -1.37 -10.08 3.39
N ARG A 136 -1.96 -11.22 2.98
CA ARG A 136 -3.41 -11.38 2.94
C ARG A 136 -4.05 -11.36 4.33
N GLN A 137 -3.44 -12.01 5.32
CA GLN A 137 -3.92 -12.01 6.70
C GLN A 137 -3.94 -10.60 7.31
N LEU A 138 -3.00 -9.73 6.92
CA LEU A 138 -2.98 -8.32 7.32
C LEU A 138 -3.95 -7.43 6.53
N GLY A 139 -4.58 -7.94 5.46
CA GLY A 139 -5.36 -7.13 4.53
C GLY A 139 -4.50 -6.23 3.63
N CYS A 140 -3.21 -6.54 3.49
CA CYS A 140 -2.22 -5.73 2.78
C CYS A 140 -1.98 -6.16 1.31
N GLY A 141 -2.93 -6.87 0.72
CA GLY A 141 -2.84 -7.36 -0.66
C GLY A 141 -1.83 -8.50 -0.82
N SER A 142 -1.04 -8.46 -1.89
CA SER A 142 -0.06 -9.49 -2.24
C SER A 142 1.34 -9.17 -1.70
N VAL A 143 2.21 -10.18 -1.63
CA VAL A 143 3.63 -9.97 -1.29
C VAL A 143 4.36 -9.33 -2.47
N LEU A 144 5.15 -8.28 -2.19
CA LEU A 144 6.09 -7.70 -3.16
C LEU A 144 7.48 -8.32 -3.00
N ASN A 145 8.02 -8.24 -1.79
CA ASN A 145 9.30 -8.88 -1.44
C ASN A 145 9.43 -9.06 0.08
N TYR A 146 10.45 -9.83 0.46
CA TYR A 146 10.87 -9.99 1.85
C TYR A 146 12.39 -10.11 1.91
N ARG A 147 12.98 -9.73 3.04
CA ARG A 147 14.43 -9.69 3.24
C ARG A 147 14.83 -9.92 4.69
N SER A 148 16.12 -10.17 4.92
CA SER A 148 16.71 -10.11 6.25
C SER A 148 16.93 -8.65 6.66
N SER A 149 16.60 -8.30 7.90
CA SER A 149 16.88 -7.00 8.51
C SER A 149 17.47 -7.19 9.91
N PRO A 150 18.42 -6.35 10.35
CA PRO A 150 18.83 -6.32 11.75
C PRO A 150 17.62 -5.99 12.63
N SER A 151 17.34 -6.86 13.60
CA SER A 151 16.23 -6.75 14.54
C SER A 151 16.37 -5.50 15.39
N THR A 152 15.34 -4.66 15.39
CA THR A 152 15.25 -3.51 16.30
C THR A 152 14.80 -3.90 17.72
N THR A 153 14.28 -5.12 17.90
CA THR A 153 13.71 -5.58 19.17
C THR A 153 14.73 -6.30 20.07
N GLU A 154 14.65 -6.06 21.38
CA GLU A 154 15.50 -6.70 22.41
C GLU A 154 15.04 -8.11 22.84
N HIS A 155 13.92 -8.62 22.30
CA HIS A 155 13.38 -9.95 22.62
C HIS A 155 14.23 -11.06 21.96
N LYS A 156 15.41 -11.28 22.55
CA LYS A 156 16.59 -11.84 21.87
C LYS A 156 16.63 -13.35 21.71
N HIS A 157 15.85 -14.13 22.46
CA HIS A 157 16.23 -15.53 22.64
C HIS A 157 15.34 -16.54 21.91
N MET A 158 14.07 -16.23 21.60
CA MET A 158 13.14 -17.20 21.03
C MET A 158 12.51 -16.69 19.73
N CYS A 159 12.69 -17.47 18.67
CA CYS A 159 12.19 -17.25 17.33
C CYS A 159 11.21 -18.37 16.95
N VAL A 160 10.44 -18.15 15.89
CA VAL A 160 9.60 -19.19 15.27
C VAL A 160 10.08 -19.43 13.85
N THR A 161 10.08 -20.70 13.45
CA THR A 161 10.50 -21.19 12.14
C THR A 161 9.57 -22.33 11.70
N GLY A 162 9.67 -22.75 10.43
CA GLY A 162 9.08 -23.98 9.94
C GLY A 162 7.62 -23.88 9.50
N PHE A 163 7.11 -22.67 9.22
CA PHE A 163 5.80 -22.54 8.58
C PHE A 163 5.85 -23.17 7.19
N SER A 164 4.89 -24.03 6.89
CA SER A 164 4.70 -24.64 5.58
C SER A 164 3.28 -24.40 5.12
N CYS A 165 3.14 -23.43 4.22
CA CYS A 165 1.90 -22.99 3.61
C CYS A 165 1.85 -23.43 2.15
N SER A 166 0.65 -23.76 1.67
CA SER A 166 0.33 -23.86 0.24
C SER A 166 0.21 -22.49 -0.44
N GLY A 167 -0.05 -21.43 0.34
CA GLY A 167 -0.30 -20.06 -0.13
C GLY A 167 -1.80 -19.69 -0.16
N SER A 168 -2.70 -20.62 0.11
CA SER A 168 -4.16 -20.44 0.09
C SER A 168 -4.79 -20.29 1.49
N GLU A 169 -4.00 -20.45 2.53
CA GLU A 169 -4.43 -20.38 3.93
C GLU A 169 -4.92 -18.97 4.31
N ALA A 170 -5.97 -18.89 5.14
CA ALA A 170 -6.46 -17.60 5.63
C ALA A 170 -5.52 -16.94 6.65
N HIS A 171 -4.84 -17.75 7.46
CA HIS A 171 -3.92 -17.31 8.51
C HIS A 171 -2.69 -18.21 8.56
N LEU A 172 -1.56 -17.66 9.00
CA LEU A 172 -0.32 -18.44 9.21
C LEU A 172 -0.48 -19.55 10.24
N GLY A 173 -1.40 -19.40 11.20
CA GLY A 173 -1.74 -20.47 12.17
C GLY A 173 -2.36 -21.71 11.52
N ASN A 174 -2.90 -21.61 10.32
CA ASN A 174 -3.43 -22.73 9.54
C ASN A 174 -2.36 -23.42 8.70
N CYS A 175 -1.15 -22.84 8.63
CA CYS A 175 -0.01 -23.49 8.00
C CYS A 175 0.58 -24.56 8.92
N SER A 176 1.13 -25.62 8.35
CA SER A 176 1.69 -26.71 9.15
C SER A 176 3.06 -26.35 9.72
N SER A 177 3.41 -26.94 10.87
CA SER A 177 4.80 -27.11 11.36
C SER A 177 5.55 -25.94 12.02
N ALA A 178 4.87 -24.92 12.54
CA ALA A 178 5.54 -23.88 13.33
C ALA A 178 6.25 -24.44 14.59
N GLN A 179 7.54 -24.17 14.73
CA GLN A 179 8.36 -24.62 15.88
C GLN A 179 9.12 -23.46 16.52
N PRO A 180 9.26 -23.44 17.86
CA PRO A 180 10.11 -22.49 18.55
C PRO A 180 11.58 -22.89 18.39
N VAL A 181 12.45 -21.91 18.11
CA VAL A 181 13.90 -22.09 18.01
C VAL A 181 14.63 -20.95 18.70
N ASN A 182 15.83 -21.23 19.20
CA ASN A 182 16.67 -20.17 19.76
C ASN A 182 17.24 -19.31 18.64
N CYS A 183 17.05 -17.99 18.74
CA CYS A 183 17.65 -17.06 17.78
C CYS A 183 19.15 -16.95 18.07
N SER A 184 20.02 -17.48 17.21
CA SER A 184 21.46 -17.25 17.30
C SER A 184 21.88 -15.93 16.65
N SER A 185 21.07 -15.40 15.73
CA SER A 185 21.31 -14.17 15.00
C SER A 185 20.47 -12.99 15.51
N GLY A 186 20.99 -11.79 15.28
CA GLY A 186 20.26 -10.54 15.46
C GLY A 186 19.37 -10.19 14.27
N GLU A 187 19.22 -11.07 13.29
CA GLU A 187 18.47 -10.82 12.07
C GLU A 187 17.02 -11.29 12.19
N GLN A 188 16.11 -10.63 11.47
CA GLN A 188 14.68 -10.92 11.46
C GLN A 188 14.09 -10.71 10.07
N LEU A 189 13.00 -11.42 9.78
CA LEU A 189 12.21 -11.24 8.57
C LEU A 189 11.60 -9.84 8.50
N TYR A 190 11.86 -9.16 7.38
CA TYR A 190 11.22 -7.91 7.00
C TYR A 190 10.41 -8.15 5.71
N ILE A 191 9.16 -7.67 5.68
CA ILE A 191 8.25 -7.88 4.55
C ILE A 191 7.74 -6.56 3.98
N ASN A 192 7.47 -6.55 2.67
CA ASN A 192 6.78 -5.49 1.96
C ASN A 192 5.60 -6.08 1.18
N CYS A 193 4.40 -5.58 1.45
CA CYS A 193 3.16 -5.98 0.79
C CYS A 193 2.70 -4.92 -0.21
N SER A 194 1.81 -5.29 -1.15
CA SER A 194 1.39 -4.43 -2.26
C SER A 194 0.65 -3.17 -1.81
N GLU A 195 -0.08 -3.25 -0.70
CA GLU A 195 -0.85 -2.13 -0.15
C GLU A 195 -0.03 -1.16 0.69
N PHE A 196 1.28 -1.38 0.82
CA PHE A 196 2.16 -0.36 1.40
C PHE A 196 2.14 0.91 0.56
N LYS A 197 1.82 2.02 1.21
CA LYS A 197 1.73 3.34 0.61
C LYS A 197 2.67 4.29 1.35
N GLU A 198 3.41 5.06 0.58
CA GLU A 198 4.29 6.11 1.07
C GLU A 198 4.16 7.32 0.15
N LEU A 199 4.35 8.53 0.68
CA LEU A 199 4.37 9.74 -0.12
C LEU A 199 5.67 10.51 0.12
N ARG A 200 6.11 11.27 -0.89
CA ARG A 200 7.26 12.17 -0.77
C ARG A 200 7.15 13.37 -1.69
N LEU A 201 7.94 14.40 -1.36
CA LEU A 201 8.37 15.40 -2.32
C LEU A 201 9.82 15.12 -2.71
N THR A 202 10.15 15.32 -3.98
CA THR A 202 11.46 14.91 -4.54
C THR A 202 12.65 15.70 -3.99
N GLU A 203 12.42 16.89 -3.44
CA GLU A 203 13.46 17.82 -2.97
C GLU A 203 13.23 18.21 -1.49
N GLY A 204 12.74 17.26 -0.68
CA GLY A 204 12.54 17.44 0.76
C GLY A 204 11.15 17.99 1.08
N CYS A 205 11.04 19.29 1.34
CA CYS A 205 9.76 19.97 1.57
C CYS A 205 9.27 20.75 0.33
N GLU A 206 9.85 20.44 -0.83
CA GLU A 206 9.51 20.98 -2.13
C GLU A 206 9.73 19.90 -3.20
N GLY A 207 9.07 20.00 -4.35
CA GLY A 207 9.30 19.14 -5.51
C GLY A 207 8.05 18.47 -6.04
N ASN A 208 8.25 17.51 -6.94
CA ASN A 208 7.16 16.68 -7.46
C ASN A 208 6.59 15.82 -6.34
N LEU A 209 5.26 15.76 -6.25
CA LEU A 209 4.57 14.82 -5.39
C LEU A 209 4.61 13.43 -6.03
N GLU A 210 5.27 12.50 -5.35
CA GLU A 210 5.35 11.10 -5.75
C GLU A 210 4.73 10.21 -4.66
N VAL A 211 4.05 9.15 -5.08
CA VAL A 211 3.49 8.10 -4.20
C VAL A 211 4.16 6.77 -4.52
N PHE A 212 4.51 6.01 -3.48
CA PHE A 212 4.91 4.62 -3.59
C PHE A 212 3.67 3.74 -3.45
N TYR A 213 3.42 2.89 -4.44
CA TYR A 213 2.36 1.89 -4.38
C TYR A 213 2.71 0.71 -5.27
N ASN A 214 2.32 -0.49 -4.84
CA ASN A 214 2.56 -1.73 -5.57
C ASN A 214 4.03 -1.89 -6.05
N GLY A 215 4.97 -1.50 -5.19
CA GLY A 215 6.41 -1.68 -5.43
C GLY A 215 7.11 -0.58 -6.23
N THR A 216 6.40 0.46 -6.68
CA THR A 216 7.01 1.52 -7.51
C THR A 216 6.58 2.93 -7.10
N TRP A 217 7.51 3.88 -7.23
CA TRP A 217 7.21 5.31 -7.16
C TRP A 217 6.54 5.76 -8.45
N GLY A 218 5.44 6.50 -8.32
CA GLY A 218 4.71 7.10 -9.43
C GLY A 218 4.29 8.53 -9.17
N ASN A 219 3.87 9.21 -10.22
CA ASN A 219 3.46 10.61 -10.20
C ASN A 219 2.03 10.77 -9.66
N VAL A 220 1.74 11.96 -9.13
CA VAL A 220 0.38 12.43 -8.84
C VAL A 220 0.05 13.57 -9.78
N CYS A 221 -1.05 13.46 -10.54
CA CYS A 221 -1.46 14.53 -11.44
C CYS A 221 -1.99 15.75 -10.64
N HIS A 222 -1.81 16.94 -11.22
CA HIS A 222 -2.17 18.24 -10.66
C HIS A 222 -3.69 18.52 -10.68
N ASN A 223 -4.44 17.85 -11.55
CA ASN A 223 -5.82 18.19 -11.88
C ASN A 223 -6.72 18.24 -10.63
N GLN A 224 -7.40 19.39 -10.44
CA GLN A 224 -8.39 19.62 -9.37
C GLN A 224 -7.87 19.44 -7.93
N MET A 225 -6.54 19.33 -7.74
CA MET A 225 -5.93 19.37 -6.42
C MET A 225 -6.03 20.79 -5.85
N ASP A 226 -6.47 20.91 -4.61
CA ASP A 226 -6.68 22.20 -3.94
C ASP A 226 -5.78 22.37 -2.70
N ASP A 227 -5.84 23.56 -2.12
CA ASP A 227 -5.06 23.92 -0.93
C ASP A 227 -5.29 22.96 0.24
N GLU A 228 -6.48 22.36 0.40
CA GLU A 228 -6.73 21.43 1.52
C GLU A 228 -5.93 20.13 1.32
N THR A 229 -5.95 19.57 0.11
CA THR A 229 -5.08 18.43 -0.25
C THR A 229 -3.60 18.77 -0.03
N VAL A 230 -3.15 19.91 -0.53
CA VAL A 230 -1.74 20.34 -0.42
C VAL A 230 -1.32 20.50 1.04
N ASN A 231 -2.17 21.14 1.86
CA ASN A 231 -1.91 21.30 3.29
C ASN A 231 -1.90 19.96 4.02
N MET A 232 -2.71 18.97 3.60
CA MET A 232 -2.66 17.61 4.12
C MET A 232 -1.32 16.94 3.80
N VAL A 233 -0.87 16.97 2.54
CA VAL A 233 0.43 16.45 2.12
C VAL A 233 1.57 17.06 2.95
N CYS A 234 1.60 18.39 3.11
CA CYS A 234 2.64 19.05 3.90
C CYS A 234 2.62 18.64 5.38
N ARG A 235 1.44 18.43 5.96
CA ARG A 235 1.29 17.96 7.35
C ARG A 235 1.79 16.52 7.51
N GLU A 236 1.44 15.64 6.58
CA GLU A 236 1.87 14.23 6.61
C GLU A 236 3.38 14.06 6.45
N LEU A 237 4.00 14.88 5.59
CA LEU A 237 5.45 14.91 5.43
C LEU A 237 6.17 15.63 6.57
N ASN A 238 5.43 16.19 7.53
CA ASN A 238 5.97 17.03 8.61
C ASN A 238 6.83 18.19 8.07
N CYS A 239 6.39 18.78 6.96
CA CYS A 239 7.05 19.86 6.21
C CYS A 239 6.36 21.23 6.39
N GLY A 240 5.40 21.31 7.31
CA GLY A 240 4.67 22.52 7.64
C GLY A 240 3.17 22.33 7.59
N ARG A 241 2.43 23.44 7.65
CA ARG A 241 0.95 23.42 7.69
C ARG A 241 0.30 23.88 6.40
N ARG A 242 1.06 24.60 5.57
CA ARG A 242 0.58 25.14 4.32
C ARG A 242 1.51 24.75 3.19
N GLY A 243 0.99 24.73 1.97
CA GLY A 243 1.82 24.67 0.79
C GLY A 243 1.20 25.44 -0.37
N SER A 244 1.97 25.56 -1.44
CA SER A 244 1.51 26.04 -2.73
C SER A 244 1.63 24.93 -3.76
N LEU A 245 0.64 24.85 -4.63
CA LEU A 245 0.60 23.92 -5.75
C LEU A 245 1.03 24.63 -7.04
N SER A 246 1.87 23.97 -7.82
CA SER A 246 2.13 24.30 -9.20
C SER A 246 2.18 23.02 -10.04
N ALA A 247 2.23 23.17 -11.35
CA ALA A 247 2.25 22.07 -12.30
C ALA A 247 3.63 22.01 -12.96
N THR A 248 4.19 20.81 -13.16
CA THR A 248 5.56 20.60 -13.65
C THR A 248 5.68 19.29 -14.44
N GLU A 249 6.82 19.10 -15.12
CA GLU A 249 7.14 17.82 -15.75
C GLU A 249 7.43 16.72 -14.72
N ALA A 250 7.06 15.48 -15.05
CA ALA A 250 7.46 14.32 -14.29
C ALA A 250 9.00 14.21 -14.24
N ARG A 251 9.56 14.09 -13.02
CA ARG A 251 10.99 13.81 -12.82
C ARG A 251 11.42 12.52 -13.53
N VAL A 252 10.55 11.50 -13.52
CA VAL A 252 10.75 10.23 -14.23
C VAL A 252 9.59 10.03 -15.20
N LYS A 253 9.81 10.35 -16.48
CA LYS A 253 8.75 10.31 -17.52
C LYS A 253 8.15 8.92 -17.75
N SER A 254 8.89 7.85 -17.46
CA SER A 254 8.42 6.46 -17.58
C SER A 254 7.74 5.93 -16.32
N ALA A 255 7.67 6.70 -15.24
CA ALA A 255 6.99 6.28 -14.02
C ALA A 255 5.46 6.27 -14.22
N PRO A 256 4.73 5.36 -13.54
CA PRO A 256 3.28 5.34 -13.61
C PRO A 256 2.68 6.61 -13.00
N ASN A 257 1.48 7.00 -13.45
CA ASN A 257 0.70 8.05 -12.82
C ASN A 257 -0.30 7.39 -11.87
N TRP A 258 0.03 7.37 -10.57
CA TRP A 258 -0.75 6.62 -9.60
C TRP A 258 -2.09 7.27 -9.30
N LEU A 259 -2.10 8.59 -9.12
CA LEU A 259 -3.27 9.33 -8.68
C LEU A 259 -3.56 10.50 -9.60
N ASP A 260 -4.84 10.79 -9.75
CA ASP A 260 -5.38 11.95 -10.46
C ASP A 260 -6.68 12.37 -9.77
N TYR A 261 -7.09 13.63 -9.95
CA TYR A 261 -8.25 14.24 -9.28
C TYR A 261 -8.24 14.05 -7.75
N LEU A 262 -7.04 14.04 -7.14
CA LEU A 262 -6.86 13.79 -5.72
C LEU A 262 -7.33 14.99 -4.88
N LYS A 263 -8.48 14.83 -4.21
CA LYS A 263 -9.13 15.91 -3.49
C LYS A 263 -9.55 15.50 -2.07
N CYS A 264 -8.84 16.02 -1.09
CA CYS A 264 -9.13 15.79 0.32
C CYS A 264 -10.24 16.68 0.83
N ARG A 265 -11.01 16.15 1.78
CA ARG A 265 -12.05 16.86 2.53
C ARG A 265 -11.60 17.01 3.98
N LYS A 266 -12.18 17.96 4.69
CA LYS A 266 -11.86 18.19 6.12
C LYS A 266 -11.99 16.96 7.04
N PRO A 267 -12.93 16.02 6.82
CA PRO A 267 -13.03 14.81 7.64
C PRO A 267 -11.95 13.76 7.33
N ASP A 268 -11.30 13.83 6.17
CA ASP A 268 -10.29 12.85 5.78
C ASP A 268 -9.06 13.02 6.69
N SER A 269 -8.60 11.91 7.29
CA SER A 269 -7.54 11.94 8.31
C SER A 269 -6.14 11.72 7.73
N ASN A 270 -6.07 11.18 6.51
CA ASN A 270 -4.85 10.99 5.74
C ASN A 270 -5.14 11.00 4.24
N LEU A 271 -4.08 11.12 3.43
CA LEU A 271 -4.11 11.21 1.98
C LEU A 271 -4.81 10.01 1.33
N TRP A 272 -4.70 8.83 1.94
CA TRP A 272 -5.25 7.58 1.41
C TRP A 272 -6.78 7.47 1.55
N GLN A 273 -7.39 8.33 2.36
CA GLN A 273 -8.86 8.44 2.49
C GLN A 273 -9.47 9.46 1.53
N CYS A 274 -8.63 10.28 0.89
CA CYS A 274 -9.09 11.31 -0.03
C CYS A 274 -9.61 10.68 -1.34
N PRO A 275 -10.78 11.10 -1.82
CA PRO A 275 -11.25 10.73 -3.15
C PRO A 275 -10.23 11.03 -4.26
N SER A 276 -10.07 10.08 -5.18
CA SER A 276 -9.24 10.19 -6.37
C SER A 276 -9.82 9.36 -7.52
N SER A 277 -9.27 9.54 -8.72
CA SER A 277 -9.45 8.60 -9.83
C SER A 277 -8.86 7.21 -9.49
N PRO A 278 -9.26 6.14 -10.21
CA PRO A 278 -8.69 4.80 -10.05
C PRO A 278 -7.16 4.79 -10.16
N TRP A 279 -6.52 3.97 -9.32
CA TRP A 279 -5.07 3.93 -9.24
C TRP A 279 -4.42 3.40 -10.53
N GLY A 280 -3.42 4.12 -11.04
CA GLY A 280 -2.60 3.68 -12.18
C GLY A 280 -3.30 3.74 -13.54
N GLN A 281 -4.54 4.21 -13.61
CA GLN A 281 -5.31 4.37 -14.85
C GLN A 281 -5.39 5.83 -15.30
N ASN A 282 -4.39 6.62 -14.92
CA ASN A 282 -4.42 8.06 -15.11
C ASN A 282 -3.43 8.48 -16.21
N ARG A 283 -3.86 9.43 -17.02
CA ARG A 283 -3.00 10.08 -17.99
C ARG A 283 -2.90 11.54 -17.58
N CYS A 284 -1.74 11.94 -17.04
CA CYS A 284 -1.41 13.35 -16.93
C CYS A 284 -1.04 13.79 -18.37
N ASP A 285 -2.08 14.03 -19.18
CA ASP A 285 -2.04 14.07 -20.65
C ASP A 285 -1.21 15.23 -21.23
N ASN A 286 -0.88 16.24 -20.42
CA ASN A 286 0.03 17.32 -20.82
C ASN A 286 1.37 17.25 -20.06
N SER A 287 2.45 17.72 -20.71
CA SER A 287 3.82 17.65 -20.16
C SER A 287 4.00 18.33 -18.80
N ASP A 288 3.09 19.21 -18.40
CA ASP A 288 3.17 19.99 -17.17
C ASP A 288 2.06 19.64 -16.16
N GLU A 289 1.49 18.43 -16.18
CA GLU A 289 0.35 18.07 -15.30
C GLU A 289 0.73 17.26 -14.06
N VAL A 290 2.01 17.16 -13.70
CA VAL A 290 2.39 16.54 -12.41
C VAL A 290 2.36 17.59 -11.30
N ALA A 291 1.79 17.22 -10.16
CA ALA A 291 1.71 18.09 -8.98
C ALA A 291 3.11 18.39 -8.44
N HIS A 292 3.45 19.67 -8.37
CA HIS A 292 4.61 20.19 -7.66
C HIS A 292 4.14 20.96 -6.43
N ILE A 293 4.65 20.60 -5.25
CA ILE A 293 4.23 21.21 -3.99
C ILE A 293 5.45 21.83 -3.32
N THR A 294 5.29 23.07 -2.85
CA THR A 294 6.25 23.74 -1.96
C THR A 294 5.58 23.96 -0.62
N CYS A 295 6.06 23.28 0.43
CA CYS A 295 5.53 23.41 1.78
C CYS A 295 6.16 24.57 2.54
N THR A 296 5.38 25.17 3.44
CA THR A 296 5.80 26.32 4.25
C THR A 296 5.30 26.19 5.69
N ASP A 297 6.15 26.65 6.62
CA ASP A 297 5.81 26.81 8.02
C ASP A 297 5.18 28.18 8.28
N ASP A 298 3.95 28.20 8.81
CA ASP A 298 3.33 29.41 9.36
C ASP A 298 3.96 29.79 10.73
N LYS A 299 5.27 30.01 10.75
CA LYS A 299 5.97 30.73 11.83
C LYS A 299 6.74 31.95 11.32
N LYS A 300 6.33 32.54 10.20
CA LYS A 300 6.81 33.86 9.74
C LYS A 300 5.69 34.72 9.16
N SER A 301 4.65 34.97 9.94
CA SER A 301 3.82 36.18 9.76
C SER A 301 3.34 36.71 11.11
N LEU A 302 4.26 36.93 12.03
CA LEU A 302 4.10 37.89 13.14
C LEU A 302 5.49 38.24 13.67
N HIS A 303 5.80 39.53 13.66
CA HIS A 303 7.10 40.16 13.86
C HIS A 303 8.11 39.99 12.71
N THR A 304 8.00 40.88 11.73
CA THR A 304 9.16 41.72 11.40
C THR A 304 9.77 42.15 12.73
N GLN A 305 10.87 41.51 13.16
CA GLN A 305 11.72 42.12 14.16
C GLN A 305 12.30 43.37 13.49
N GLU A 306 11.61 44.49 13.66
CA GLU A 306 12.29 45.77 13.70
C GLU A 306 13.41 45.59 14.71
N LYS A 307 14.65 45.54 14.21
CA LYS A 307 15.81 45.74 15.05
C LYS A 307 15.66 47.13 15.64
N CYS A 308 15.17 47.21 16.88
CA CYS A 308 15.35 48.38 17.70
C CYS A 308 16.85 48.57 17.92
N SER A 309 17.47 49.37 17.06
CA SER A 309 18.77 49.97 17.36
C SER A 309 18.57 50.88 18.56
N SER A 310 19.18 50.52 19.68
CA SER A 310 19.34 51.41 20.82
C SER A 310 20.28 52.55 20.41
N VAL A 311 19.73 53.65 19.88
CA VAL A 311 20.49 54.89 19.68
C VAL A 311 19.86 55.99 20.53
N PRO A 312 20.58 56.53 21.53
CA PRO A 312 20.13 57.73 22.20
C PRO A 312 20.47 58.93 21.31
N SER A 313 19.48 59.42 20.56
CA SER A 313 19.12 60.86 20.48
C SER A 313 18.30 61.20 19.23
N GLN A 314 17.24 61.97 19.49
CA GLN A 314 16.40 62.76 18.58
C GLN A 314 15.27 62.03 17.85
N LYS A 315 14.07 62.23 18.42
CA LYS A 315 12.77 61.94 17.83
C LYS A 315 12.44 62.98 16.75
N HIS A 316 12.21 62.52 15.53
CA HIS A 316 11.10 62.99 14.69
C HIS A 316 10.90 62.01 13.53
N CYS A 317 9.68 61.50 13.38
CA CYS A 317 9.20 60.82 12.17
C CYS A 317 8.07 61.67 11.58
N SER A 318 8.15 61.91 10.27
CA SER A 318 7.00 62.20 9.40
C SER A 318 6.59 60.92 8.69
#